data_AF-A0A1A0HFL7-F1
#
_entry.id   AF-A0A1A0HFL7-F1
#
_cell.length_a   1.000
_cell.length_b   1.000
_cell.length_c   1.000
_cell.angle_alpha   90.00
_cell.angle_beta   90.00
_cell.angle_gamma   90.00
#
_symmetry.space_group_name_H-M   'P 1'
#
loop_
_entity.id
_entity.type
_entity.pdbx_description
1 polymer ?
#
loop_
_entity_poly.entity_id
_entity_poly.type
_entity_poly.pdbx_seq_one_letter_code
_entity_poly.pdbx_strand_id
1 'polypeptide(L)'
;MALGSNNLYIPKYILDVPWYYKSGLKAEQAGAEDTLAHHRKTPGQAPVHHSEPQAGAGIFDEVTHVNGTKTRVADDYDAKRDRWHGHSADEWDEILTRWEAVKKTASRGQNMNEDSDDTDYELELEELGLSRSDLKTGHVEDPLEKSIRDRRDVPAYIRAINGNMGGKIRVGKDSTVGVVNEDSEFVKESADVAEFRQAQKFAWEKNKAFEAEQKKAHYDAQLASLKNPNVPIEEQPAADLNFSMEASPTMMMLQNRQNEQRRKDAGEAKRRRLMEMYGS
;
A
#
# COMPACT_ATOMS: atom_id res chain seq x y z
N MET A 1 -24.42 1.40 7.33
CA MET A 1 -23.75 0.43 8.22
C MET A 1 -24.21 0.70 9.63
N ALA A 2 -24.96 -0.22 10.23
CA ALA A 2 -25.44 -0.11 11.60
C ALA A 2 -24.24 -0.13 12.56
N LEU A 3 -23.90 1.02 13.14
CA LEU A 3 -22.83 1.21 14.13
C LEU A 3 -23.33 0.84 15.54
N GLY A 4 -23.99 -0.31 15.65
CA GLY A 4 -24.58 -0.80 16.90
C GLY A 4 -24.13 -2.22 17.24
N SER A 5 -22.96 -2.65 16.74
CA SER A 5 -22.40 -3.95 17.10
C SER A 5 -21.85 -3.86 18.54
N ASN A 6 -22.48 -4.59 19.45
CA ASN A 6 -21.97 -4.85 20.79
C ASN A 6 -20.56 -5.45 20.69
N ASN A 7 -19.54 -4.59 20.70
CA ASN A 7 -18.15 -5.01 20.72
C ASN A 7 -17.93 -5.78 22.03
N LEU A 8 -17.68 -7.09 21.92
CA LEU A 8 -17.55 -8.01 23.06
C LEU A 8 -16.46 -7.58 24.06
N TYR A 9 -15.52 -6.74 23.62
CA TYR A 9 -14.39 -6.27 24.43
C TYR A 9 -14.69 -5.02 25.24
N ILE A 10 -15.85 -4.36 25.05
CA ILE A 10 -16.22 -3.19 25.84
C ILE A 10 -16.78 -3.66 27.19
N PRO A 11 -16.15 -3.30 28.33
CA PRO A 11 -16.67 -3.66 29.65
C PRO A 11 -18.08 -3.10 29.89
N LYS A 12 -18.88 -3.83 30.68
CA LYS A 12 -20.28 -3.46 30.98
C LYS A 12 -20.44 -2.05 31.56
N TYR A 13 -19.53 -1.62 32.44
CA TYR A 13 -19.60 -0.28 33.05
C TYR A 13 -19.40 0.86 32.04
N ILE A 14 -18.81 0.59 30.87
CA ILE A 14 -18.70 1.56 29.77
C ILE A 14 -20.03 1.57 28.98
N LEU A 15 -20.64 0.40 28.76
CA LEU A 15 -21.93 0.28 28.07
C LEU A 15 -23.10 0.85 28.88
N ASP A 16 -23.03 0.76 30.22
CA ASP A 16 -24.11 1.20 31.09
C ASP A 16 -24.25 2.73 31.09
N VAL A 17 -25.35 3.21 30.49
CA VAL A 17 -25.69 4.63 30.45
C VAL A 17 -26.14 5.12 31.85
N PRO A 18 -25.47 6.14 32.43
CA PRO A 18 -25.83 6.67 33.73
C PRO A 18 -27.25 7.26 33.78
N TRP A 19 -27.88 7.23 34.96
CA TRP A 19 -29.28 7.63 35.14
C TRP A 19 -29.56 9.09 34.75
N TYR A 20 -28.64 10.02 35.03
CA TYR A 20 -28.78 11.44 34.71
C TYR A 20 -28.74 11.74 33.20
N TYR A 21 -28.26 10.78 32.40
CA TYR A 21 -28.29 10.88 30.94
C TYR A 21 -29.65 10.48 30.37
N LYS A 22 -30.40 9.65 31.10
CA LYS A 22 -31.74 9.16 30.71
C LYS A 22 -32.86 10.16 31.03
N SER A 23 -32.64 11.05 32.00
CA SER A 23 -33.66 12.01 32.49
C SER A 23 -33.59 13.40 31.87
N GLY A 24 -32.61 13.69 31.01
CA GLY A 24 -32.42 14.99 30.39
C GLY A 24 -32.84 15.03 28.91
N LEU A 25 -33.06 16.24 28.38
CA LEU A 25 -33.23 16.58 26.95
C LEU A 25 -32.17 15.96 26.02
N LYS A 26 -31.07 15.43 26.58
CA LYS A 26 -29.99 14.73 25.87
C LYS A 26 -30.37 13.32 25.38
N ALA A 27 -31.41 12.71 25.95
CA ALA A 27 -31.92 11.41 25.51
C ALA A 27 -32.71 11.49 24.19
N GLU A 28 -33.34 12.64 23.89
CA GLU A 28 -34.11 12.83 22.65
C GLU A 28 -33.24 13.13 21.43
N GLN A 29 -32.01 13.65 21.63
CA GLN A 29 -31.06 13.96 20.56
C GLN A 29 -30.10 12.81 20.24
N ALA A 30 -29.92 11.87 21.18
CA ALA A 30 -29.19 10.64 20.91
C ALA A 30 -30.10 9.71 20.11
N GLY A 31 -29.88 9.61 18.80
CA GLY A 31 -30.59 8.64 17.96
C GLY A 31 -30.55 7.26 18.63
N ALA A 32 -31.71 6.58 18.67
CA ALA A 32 -31.96 5.38 19.46
C ALA A 32 -31.01 4.18 19.21
N GLU A 33 -30.05 4.30 18.29
CA GLU A 33 -29.10 3.26 17.91
C GLU A 33 -27.67 3.46 18.43
N ASP A 34 -27.32 4.62 19.02
CA ASP A 34 -25.95 4.90 19.50
C ASP A 34 -25.79 4.66 21.02
N THR A 35 -25.41 3.44 21.39
CA THR A 35 -25.28 2.99 22.79
C THR A 35 -24.14 3.67 23.57
N LEU A 36 -23.20 4.33 22.88
CA LEU A 36 -22.04 4.99 23.49
C LEU A 36 -22.11 6.52 23.40
N ALA A 37 -23.30 7.08 23.15
CA ALA A 37 -23.49 8.53 23.05
C ALA A 37 -23.05 9.27 24.33
N HIS A 38 -23.16 8.65 25.51
CA HIS A 38 -22.75 9.24 26.80
C HIS A 38 -21.25 9.44 26.97
N HIS A 39 -20.42 8.79 26.15
CA HIS A 39 -18.96 8.96 26.15
C HIS A 39 -18.48 10.08 25.21
N ARG A 40 -19.38 10.67 24.42
CA ARG A 40 -19.02 11.74 23.47
C ARG A 40 -18.95 13.09 24.17
N LYS A 41 -18.04 13.96 23.72
CA LYS A 41 -17.86 15.32 24.28
C LYS A 41 -19.13 16.14 24.21
N THR A 42 -19.87 16.06 23.11
CA THR A 42 -21.16 16.71 22.93
C THR A 42 -22.24 15.69 22.56
N PRO A 43 -23.43 15.75 23.21
CA PRO A 43 -24.54 14.87 22.89
C PRO A 43 -25.01 15.13 21.44
N GLY A 44 -25.10 14.09 20.62
CA GLY A 44 -25.52 14.19 19.22
C GLY A 44 -24.39 14.43 18.21
N GLN A 45 -23.14 14.63 18.64
CA GLN A 45 -22.01 14.69 17.71
C GLN A 45 -21.76 13.30 17.12
N ALA A 46 -21.53 13.23 15.79
CA ALA A 46 -21.08 12.02 15.12
C ALA A 46 -19.74 11.50 15.71
N PRO A 47 -19.42 10.20 15.59
CA PRO A 47 -18.16 9.68 16.12
C PRO A 47 -16.99 10.39 15.45
N VAL A 48 -16.09 10.95 16.26
CA VAL A 48 -14.86 11.56 15.72
C VAL A 48 -13.91 10.46 15.29
N HIS A 49 -13.65 10.37 13.99
CA HIS A 49 -12.66 9.45 13.45
C HIS A 49 -11.26 9.99 13.73
N HIS A 50 -10.49 9.24 14.53
CA HIS A 50 -9.08 9.53 14.82
C HIS A 50 -8.12 8.76 13.90
N SER A 51 -8.66 8.03 12.91
CA SER A 51 -7.87 7.31 11.91
C SER A 51 -7.30 8.23 10.84
N GLU A 52 -7.88 9.41 10.67
CA GLU A 52 -7.47 10.40 9.67
C GLU A 52 -6.86 11.61 10.39
N PRO A 53 -5.77 12.18 9.86
CA PRO A 53 -5.22 13.42 10.37
C PRO A 53 -6.24 14.55 10.18
N GLN A 54 -6.49 15.32 11.24
CA GLN A 54 -7.36 16.48 11.18
C GLN A 54 -6.55 17.71 10.81
N ALA A 55 -7.07 18.50 9.87
CA ALA A 55 -6.52 19.82 9.58
C ALA A 55 -6.68 20.72 10.81
N GLY A 56 -5.72 21.62 11.02
CA GLY A 56 -5.83 22.64 12.06
C GLY A 56 -7.06 23.53 11.82
N ALA A 57 -7.69 24.00 12.90
CA ALA A 57 -8.89 24.83 12.82
C ALA A 57 -8.63 26.23 12.21
N GLY A 58 -7.36 26.60 12.01
CA GLY A 58 -6.93 27.93 11.57
C GLY A 58 -6.38 28.76 12.72
N ILE A 59 -6.02 30.01 12.43
CA ILE A 59 -5.54 31.00 13.40
C ILE A 59 -6.53 32.17 13.35
N PHE A 60 -7.08 32.55 14.50
CA PHE A 60 -8.07 33.62 14.63
C PHE A 60 -7.69 34.58 15.74
N ASP A 61 -7.29 35.80 15.36
CA ASP A 61 -6.87 36.84 16.29
C ASP A 61 -8.04 37.78 16.61
N GLU A 62 -9.04 37.26 17.33
CA GLU A 62 -10.18 38.07 17.79
C GLU A 62 -9.85 38.77 19.12
N VAL A 63 -10.03 40.10 19.13
CA VAL A 63 -9.80 40.96 20.29
C VAL A 63 -11.11 41.59 20.71
N THR A 64 -11.54 41.30 21.93
CA THR A 64 -12.69 41.98 22.56
C THR A 64 -12.21 43.10 23.47
N HIS A 65 -13.04 44.14 23.59
CA HIS A 65 -12.77 45.25 24.49
C HIS A 65 -13.68 45.13 25.70
N VAL A 66 -13.12 44.75 26.86
CA VAL A 66 -13.87 44.69 28.12
C VAL A 66 -13.34 45.81 29.00
N ASN A 67 -14.22 46.74 29.40
CA ASN A 67 -13.88 47.87 30.27
C ASN A 67 -12.69 48.71 29.77
N GLY A 68 -12.59 48.93 28.46
CA GLY A 68 -11.50 49.71 27.83
C GLY A 68 -10.17 48.98 27.70
N THR A 69 -10.06 47.72 28.17
CA THR A 69 -8.87 46.88 28.00
C THR A 69 -9.10 45.91 26.84
N LYS A 70 -8.11 45.81 25.94
CA LYS A 70 -8.09 44.84 24.84
C LYS A 70 -7.74 43.46 25.40
N THR A 71 -8.68 42.54 25.34
CA THR A 71 -8.51 41.17 25.84
C THR A 71 -8.75 40.18 24.70
N ARG A 72 -7.91 39.17 24.59
CA ARG A 72 -8.07 38.09 23.60
C ARG A 72 -9.31 37.26 23.92
N VAL A 73 -10.04 36.83 22.90
CA VAL A 73 -11.21 35.96 23.06
C VAL A 73 -10.79 34.50 23.30
N ALA A 74 -9.73 34.05 22.64
CA ALA A 74 -9.23 32.68 22.78
C ALA A 74 -8.54 32.48 24.13
N ASP A 75 -8.99 31.47 24.89
CA ASP A 75 -8.45 31.13 26.21
C ASP A 75 -7.37 30.02 26.15
N ASP A 76 -7.07 29.54 24.94
CA ASP A 76 -6.10 28.47 24.70
C ASP A 76 -4.67 28.89 25.11
N TYR A 77 -3.93 27.92 25.66
CA TYR A 77 -2.57 28.14 26.15
C TYR A 77 -1.64 28.68 25.05
N ASP A 78 -1.75 28.13 23.85
CA ASP A 78 -0.93 28.51 22.70
C ASP A 78 -1.29 29.92 22.22
N ALA A 79 -2.59 30.24 22.11
CA ALA A 79 -3.05 31.57 21.72
C ALA A 79 -2.61 32.68 22.70
N LYS A 80 -2.52 32.39 24.00
CA LYS A 80 -2.01 33.33 25.01
C LYS A 80 -0.51 33.59 24.86
N ARG A 81 0.25 32.57 24.50
CA ARG A 81 1.72 32.64 24.36
C ARG A 81 2.18 32.90 22.93
N ASP A 82 1.26 33.08 22.00
CA ASP A 82 1.62 33.31 20.62
C ASP A 82 2.41 34.62 20.50
N ARG A 83 3.68 34.48 20.11
CA ARG A 83 4.61 35.57 19.83
C ARG A 83 4.15 36.37 18.62
N TRP A 84 3.47 35.70 17.68
CA TRP A 84 3.09 36.25 16.39
C TRP A 84 1.63 36.72 16.32
N HIS A 85 0.95 36.82 17.47
CA HIS A 85 -0.42 37.30 17.54
C HIS A 85 -0.54 38.76 17.08
N GLY A 86 -1.46 39.03 16.16
CA GLY A 86 -1.73 40.38 15.66
C GLY A 86 -0.68 40.91 14.68
N HIS A 87 0.22 40.05 14.19
CA HIS A 87 1.12 40.41 13.10
C HIS A 87 0.31 40.68 11.83
N SER A 88 0.62 41.79 11.18
CA SER A 88 0.01 42.17 9.90
C SER A 88 0.82 41.62 8.73
N ALA A 89 0.16 41.42 7.59
CA ALA A 89 0.84 41.00 6.36
C ALA A 89 1.81 42.08 5.85
N ASP A 90 1.58 43.35 6.18
CA ASP A 90 2.38 44.49 5.71
C ASP A 90 3.86 44.39 6.11
N GLU A 91 4.16 43.78 7.26
CA GLU A 91 5.55 43.53 7.70
C GLU A 91 6.31 42.59 6.74
N TRP A 92 5.61 41.66 6.10
CA TRP A 92 6.21 40.75 5.12
C TRP A 92 6.50 41.47 3.79
N ASP A 93 5.67 42.42 3.39
CA ASP A 93 5.89 43.22 2.19
C ASP A 93 7.16 44.07 2.31
N GLU A 94 7.45 44.60 3.51
CA GLU A 94 8.71 45.28 3.78
C GLU A 94 9.94 44.36 3.70
N ILE A 95 9.79 43.08 4.06
CA ILE A 95 10.88 42.10 3.92
C ILE A 95 11.08 41.75 2.44
N LEU A 96 10.00 41.55 1.69
CA LEU A 96 10.03 41.26 0.26
C LEU A 96 10.68 42.38 -0.53
N THR A 97 10.29 43.64 -0.29
CA THR A 97 10.87 44.81 -0.95
C THR A 97 12.36 44.96 -0.67
N ARG A 98 12.81 44.73 0.57
CA ARG A 98 14.24 44.69 0.91
C ARG A 98 14.97 43.58 0.17
N TRP A 99 14.38 42.39 0.08
CA TRP A 99 14.98 41.25 -0.61
C TRP A 99 15.09 41.48 -2.12
N GLU A 100 14.05 42.07 -2.74
CA GLU A 100 14.07 42.47 -4.15
C GLU A 100 15.16 43.50 -4.45
N ALA A 101 15.37 44.47 -3.55
CA ALA A 101 16.45 45.45 -3.67
C ALA A 101 17.83 44.76 -3.66
N VAL A 102 18.04 43.81 -2.73
CA VAL A 102 19.28 43.02 -2.68
C VAL A 102 19.47 42.20 -3.96
N LYS A 103 18.43 41.53 -4.45
CA LYS A 103 18.48 40.75 -5.68
C LYS A 103 18.86 41.62 -6.90
N LYS A 104 18.28 42.83 -7.00
CA LYS A 104 18.58 43.78 -8.07
C LYS A 104 20.03 44.28 -8.02
N THR A 105 20.59 44.45 -6.83
CA THR A 105 22.02 44.79 -6.69
C THR A 105 22.94 43.64 -7.08
N ALA A 106 22.58 42.40 -6.74
CA ALA A 106 23.33 41.20 -7.11
C ALA A 106 23.31 40.94 -8.62
N SER A 107 22.15 41.06 -9.28
CA SER A 107 22.04 40.86 -10.74
C SER A 107 22.81 41.92 -11.53
N ARG A 108 22.90 43.16 -11.03
CA ARG A 108 23.63 44.24 -11.68
C ARG A 108 25.15 44.03 -11.67
N GLY A 109 25.66 43.21 -10.75
CA GLY A 109 27.07 42.78 -10.73
C GLY A 109 27.40 41.64 -11.70
N GLN A 110 26.41 40.85 -12.14
CA GLN A 110 26.65 39.73 -13.08
C GLN A 110 26.69 40.18 -14.55
N ASN A 111 25.92 41.19 -14.95
CA ASN A 111 25.88 41.67 -16.34
C ASN A 111 27.14 42.45 -16.81
N MET A 112 28.17 42.59 -15.98
CA MET A 112 29.42 43.31 -16.32
C MET A 112 30.59 42.37 -16.65
N ASN A 113 30.42 41.05 -16.50
CA ASN A 113 31.46 40.02 -16.73
C ASN A 113 30.98 38.93 -17.71
N GLU A 114 30.18 39.30 -18.71
CA GLU A 114 29.81 38.41 -19.82
C GLU A 114 30.74 38.76 -21.00
N ASP A 115 31.48 37.76 -21.50
CA ASP A 115 32.55 37.78 -22.52
C ASP A 115 33.99 38.02 -22.00
N SER A 116 34.73 36.95 -21.71
CA SER A 116 36.10 36.81 -22.27
C SER A 116 36.81 35.47 -22.08
N ASP A 117 36.53 34.65 -21.07
CA ASP A 117 37.43 33.52 -20.77
C ASP A 117 36.61 32.30 -20.34
N ASP A 118 36.25 31.40 -21.25
CA ASP A 118 35.54 30.14 -20.93
C ASP A 118 36.49 28.93 -20.82
N THR A 119 37.76 29.08 -21.23
CA THR A 119 38.71 27.97 -21.40
C THR A 119 39.65 27.74 -20.22
N ASP A 120 39.94 28.77 -19.43
CA ASP A 120 40.77 28.70 -18.22
C ASP A 120 39.97 28.18 -17.01
N TYR A 121 38.71 28.62 -16.84
CA TYR A 121 37.86 28.12 -15.75
C TYR A 121 37.56 26.62 -15.87
N GLU A 122 37.43 26.06 -17.07
CA GLU A 122 37.24 24.61 -17.22
C GLU A 122 38.44 23.80 -16.71
N LEU A 123 39.66 24.30 -16.97
CA LEU A 123 40.92 23.70 -16.53
C LEU A 123 41.11 23.82 -15.01
N GLU A 124 40.80 24.98 -14.44
CA GLU A 124 40.84 25.20 -12.99
C GLU A 124 39.81 24.35 -12.25
N LEU A 125 38.62 24.13 -12.84
CA LEU A 125 37.61 23.24 -12.29
C LEU A 125 38.05 21.77 -12.29
N GLU A 126 38.70 21.33 -13.36
CA GLU A 126 39.29 19.99 -13.44
C GLU A 126 40.43 19.83 -12.40
N GLU A 127 41.27 20.84 -12.22
CA GLU A 127 42.33 20.85 -11.19
C GLU A 127 41.77 20.83 -9.76
N LEU A 128 40.67 21.55 -9.51
CA LEU A 128 39.95 21.54 -8.22
C LEU A 128 39.09 20.29 -8.01
N GLY A 129 38.98 19.40 -9.00
CA GLY A 129 38.13 18.20 -8.96
C GLY A 129 36.63 18.53 -8.88
N LEU A 130 36.23 19.71 -9.31
CA LEU A 130 34.85 20.21 -9.28
C LEU A 130 34.18 19.97 -10.64
N SER A 131 33.00 19.36 -10.64
CA SER A 131 32.20 19.27 -11.87
C SER A 131 31.36 20.54 -12.07
N ARG A 132 31.02 20.84 -13.34
CA ARG A 132 30.06 21.92 -13.67
C ARG A 132 28.71 21.78 -12.97
N SER A 133 28.32 20.56 -12.59
CA SER A 133 27.13 20.30 -11.76
C SER A 133 27.28 20.80 -10.32
N ASP A 134 28.47 20.69 -9.74
CA ASP A 134 28.72 21.06 -8.34
C ASP A 134 28.69 22.58 -8.13
N LEU A 135 29.08 23.33 -9.17
CA LEU A 135 28.94 24.79 -9.21
C LEU A 135 27.48 25.25 -9.20
N LYS A 136 26.57 24.49 -9.82
CA LYS A 136 25.14 24.84 -9.85
C LYS A 136 24.47 24.58 -8.51
N THR A 137 24.94 23.59 -7.76
CA THR A 137 24.45 23.29 -6.40
C THR A 137 25.13 24.11 -5.33
N GLY A 138 26.25 24.76 -5.64
CA GLY A 138 26.98 25.68 -4.75
C GLY A 138 27.76 24.98 -3.64
N HIS A 139 27.69 23.66 -3.55
CA HIS A 139 28.36 22.83 -2.57
C HIS A 139 28.71 21.46 -3.18
N VAL A 140 29.92 20.98 -2.91
CA VAL A 140 30.32 19.59 -3.12
C VAL A 140 29.82 18.82 -1.91
N GLU A 141 28.82 17.97 -2.09
CA GLU A 141 28.36 17.08 -1.02
C GLU A 141 29.49 16.08 -0.72
N ASP A 142 29.94 16.01 0.54
CA ASP A 142 30.84 14.93 0.96
C ASP A 142 30.12 13.59 0.67
N PRO A 143 30.74 12.65 -0.05
CA PRO A 143 30.13 11.35 -0.30
C PRO A 143 29.68 10.61 0.97
N LEU A 144 30.24 10.94 2.14
CA LEU A 144 29.83 10.40 3.43
C LEU A 144 28.62 11.12 4.04
N GLU A 145 28.41 12.40 3.75
CA GLU A 145 27.26 13.20 4.21
C GLU A 145 26.05 13.11 3.26
N LYS A 146 26.23 12.46 2.11
CA LYS A 146 25.16 12.24 1.14
C LYS A 146 24.00 11.48 1.78
N SER A 147 22.79 12.03 1.63
CA SER A 147 21.60 11.38 2.13
C SER A 147 21.46 9.97 1.54
N ILE A 148 21.16 8.98 2.37
CA ILE A 148 20.89 7.59 1.95
C ILE A 148 19.74 7.52 0.94
N ARG A 149 18.83 8.50 0.99
CA ARG A 149 17.71 8.60 0.04
C ARG A 149 18.21 9.05 -1.33
N ASP A 150 18.03 8.18 -2.32
CA ASP A 150 18.21 8.59 -3.72
C ASP A 150 17.10 9.59 -4.10
N ARG A 151 17.49 10.78 -4.55
CA ARG A 151 16.57 11.83 -5.00
C ARG A 151 15.90 11.47 -6.33
N ARG A 152 16.46 10.54 -7.09
CA ARG A 152 15.89 10.05 -8.36
C ARG A 152 14.73 9.08 -8.14
N ASP A 153 14.68 8.40 -6.99
CA ASP A 153 13.58 7.49 -6.66
C ASP A 153 12.41 8.24 -5.99
N VAL A 154 11.29 8.33 -6.70
CA VAL A 154 10.06 8.93 -6.19
C VAL A 154 9.24 7.85 -5.48
N PRO A 155 9.04 7.95 -4.16
CA PRO A 155 8.33 6.95 -3.39
C PRO A 155 6.89 6.83 -3.86
N ALA A 156 6.32 5.64 -3.72
CA ALA A 156 5.01 5.33 -4.24
C ALA A 156 3.94 6.34 -3.75
N TYR A 157 3.89 6.67 -2.45
CA TYR A 157 2.85 7.53 -1.87
C TYR A 157 2.80 8.93 -2.48
N ILE A 158 3.93 9.45 -2.96
CA ILE A 158 3.99 10.73 -3.69
C ILE A 158 3.32 10.59 -5.06
N ARG A 159 3.53 9.46 -5.75
CA ARG A 159 2.89 9.19 -7.04
C ARG A 159 1.36 9.10 -6.91
N ALA A 160 0.85 8.73 -5.74
CA ALA A 160 -0.58 8.55 -5.48
C ALA A 160 -1.21 9.65 -4.61
N ILE A 161 -0.62 10.84 -4.50
CA ILE A 161 -1.17 11.96 -3.70
C ILE A 161 -2.62 12.28 -4.09
N ASN A 162 -2.95 12.19 -5.37
CA ASN A 162 -4.31 12.44 -5.88
C ASN A 162 -5.16 11.16 -6.00
N GLY A 163 -4.61 9.99 -5.65
CA GLY A 163 -5.16 8.69 -6.04
C GLY A 163 -6.09 8.03 -5.02
N ASN A 164 -5.86 8.18 -3.71
CA ASN A 164 -6.68 7.55 -2.68
C ASN A 164 -6.78 8.36 -1.38
N MET A 165 -7.97 8.35 -0.78
CA MET A 165 -8.22 8.90 0.56
C MET A 165 -7.38 8.14 1.60
N GLY A 166 -6.60 8.86 2.40
CA GLY A 166 -5.81 8.30 3.51
C GLY A 166 -4.33 7.98 3.21
N GLY A 167 -3.82 8.27 2.00
CA GLY A 167 -2.38 8.25 1.69
C GLY A 167 -1.68 6.88 1.77
N LYS A 168 -2.37 5.83 2.23
CA LYS A 168 -1.88 4.46 2.27
C LYS A 168 -2.00 3.84 0.89
N ILE A 169 -0.86 3.66 0.25
CA ILE A 169 -0.80 2.84 -0.97
C ILE A 169 -0.99 1.39 -0.60
N ARG A 170 -2.07 0.82 -1.14
CA ARG A 170 -2.23 -0.62 -1.21
C ARG A 170 -1.50 -1.08 -2.46
N VAL A 171 -0.28 -1.56 -2.28
CA VAL A 171 0.46 -2.25 -3.36
C VAL A 171 -0.49 -3.29 -3.95
N GLY A 172 -0.77 -3.19 -5.25
CA GLY A 172 -1.71 -4.04 -5.99
C GLY A 172 -3.13 -3.53 -6.20
N LYS A 173 -3.70 -2.66 -5.34
CA LYS A 173 -5.03 -2.06 -5.63
C LYS A 173 -4.92 -0.83 -6.52
N ASP A 174 -3.93 0.00 -6.21
CA ASP A 174 -3.69 1.28 -6.89
C ASP A 174 -2.47 1.21 -7.82
N SER A 175 -1.82 0.05 -7.88
CA SER A 175 -0.67 -0.23 -8.73
C SER A 175 -1.06 -1.28 -9.76
N THR A 176 -0.66 -1.07 -11.01
CA THR A 176 -0.86 -1.97 -12.16
C THR A 176 -0.17 -3.34 -12.01
N VAL A 177 0.51 -3.58 -10.89
CA VAL A 177 1.38 -4.75 -10.64
C VAL A 177 0.67 -5.85 -9.83
N GLY A 178 -0.54 -5.63 -9.30
CA GLY A 178 -1.22 -6.66 -8.50
C GLY A 178 -2.71 -6.78 -8.82
N VAL A 179 -3.25 -7.97 -8.57
CA VAL A 179 -4.68 -8.24 -8.57
C VAL A 179 -5.11 -8.35 -7.11
N VAL A 180 -6.21 -7.69 -6.76
CA VAL A 180 -6.79 -7.75 -5.41
C VAL A 180 -7.93 -8.76 -5.43
N ASN A 181 -7.89 -9.76 -4.55
CA ASN A 181 -9.00 -10.70 -4.38
C ASN A 181 -10.25 -9.99 -3.80
N GLU A 182 -11.43 -10.60 -3.96
CA GLU A 182 -12.69 -10.08 -3.40
C GLU A 182 -12.61 -9.83 -1.87
N ASP A 183 -11.82 -10.63 -1.16
CA ASP A 183 -11.54 -10.49 0.29
C ASP A 183 -10.46 -9.45 0.63
N SER A 184 -10.08 -8.59 -0.31
CA SER A 184 -9.09 -7.50 -0.12
C SER A 184 -7.66 -7.95 0.23
N GLU A 185 -7.33 -9.21 0.01
CA GLU A 185 -5.95 -9.72 0.13
C GLU A 185 -5.13 -9.41 -1.12
N PHE A 186 -3.88 -8.97 -0.92
CA PHE A 186 -2.93 -8.73 -2.00
C PHE A 186 -2.38 -10.06 -2.51
N VAL A 187 -2.67 -10.40 -3.78
CA VAL A 187 -2.08 -11.55 -4.45
C VAL A 187 -1.08 -11.05 -5.48
N LYS A 188 0.20 -11.33 -5.24
CA LYS A 188 1.26 -11.09 -6.23
C LYS A 188 1.20 -12.19 -7.28
N GLU A 189 0.45 -11.95 -8.36
CA GLU A 189 0.48 -12.83 -9.53
C GLU A 189 1.55 -12.34 -10.51
N SER A 190 2.64 -13.11 -10.64
CA SER A 190 3.60 -12.96 -11.74
C SER A 190 3.42 -14.11 -12.75
N ALA A 191 4.00 -13.97 -13.94
CA ALA A 191 3.99 -15.04 -14.95
C ALA A 191 4.55 -16.35 -14.37
N ASP A 192 5.66 -16.30 -13.65
CA ASP A 192 6.28 -17.47 -13.02
C ASP A 192 5.36 -18.13 -11.98
N VAL A 193 4.60 -17.33 -11.21
CA VAL A 193 3.63 -17.86 -10.23
C VAL A 193 2.48 -18.56 -10.95
N ALA A 194 2.03 -18.02 -12.09
CA ALA A 194 0.99 -18.65 -12.89
C ALA A 194 1.46 -19.98 -13.50
N GLU A 195 2.68 -20.03 -14.04
CA GLU A 195 3.29 -21.26 -14.57
C GLU A 195 3.49 -22.30 -13.46
N PHE A 196 4.00 -21.88 -12.30
CA PHE A 196 4.16 -22.76 -11.14
C PHE A 196 2.82 -23.36 -10.68
N ARG A 197 1.76 -22.53 -10.57
CA ARG A 197 0.42 -23.02 -10.22
C ARG A 197 -0.14 -24.00 -11.25
N GLN A 198 0.13 -23.80 -12.54
CA GLN A 198 -0.27 -24.75 -13.59
C GLN A 198 0.46 -26.09 -13.44
N ALA A 199 1.78 -26.06 -13.23
CA ALA A 199 2.58 -27.27 -13.00
C ALA A 199 2.16 -28.00 -11.71
N GLN A 200 1.85 -27.26 -10.64
CA GLN A 200 1.34 -27.81 -9.39
C GLN A 200 -0.03 -28.50 -9.56
N LYS A 201 -0.95 -27.89 -10.31
CA LYS A 201 -2.24 -28.53 -10.64
C LYS A 201 -2.03 -29.82 -11.44
N PHE A 202 -1.14 -29.79 -12.43
CA PHE A 202 -0.78 -30.98 -13.21
C PHE A 202 -0.20 -32.10 -12.33
N ALA A 203 0.69 -31.76 -11.40
CA ALA A 203 1.26 -32.69 -10.43
C ALA A 203 0.19 -33.34 -9.54
N TRP A 204 -0.76 -32.54 -9.03
CA TRP A 204 -1.89 -33.06 -8.24
C TRP A 204 -2.81 -33.97 -9.05
N GLU A 205 -3.09 -33.65 -10.31
CA GLU A 205 -3.88 -34.52 -11.19
C GLU A 205 -3.20 -35.87 -11.40
N LYS A 206 -1.87 -35.89 -11.61
CA LYS A 206 -1.09 -37.11 -11.76
C LYS A 206 -1.04 -37.94 -10.48
N ASN A 207 -0.80 -37.31 -9.34
CA ASN A 207 -0.81 -37.99 -8.06
C ASN A 207 -2.19 -38.59 -7.75
N LYS A 208 -3.28 -37.85 -8.01
CA LYS A 208 -4.65 -38.34 -7.82
C LYS A 208 -4.98 -39.53 -8.72
N ALA A 209 -4.49 -39.54 -9.96
CA ALA A 209 -4.65 -40.68 -10.86
C ALA A 209 -3.89 -41.92 -10.36
N PHE A 210 -2.65 -41.73 -9.89
CA PHE A 210 -1.84 -42.81 -9.30
C PHE A 210 -2.50 -43.39 -8.04
N GLU A 211 -2.97 -42.54 -7.13
CA GLU A 211 -3.69 -42.99 -5.93
C GLU A 211 -4.96 -43.78 -6.27
N ALA A 212 -5.70 -43.39 -7.33
CA ALA A 212 -6.88 -44.10 -7.77
C ALA A 212 -6.54 -45.49 -8.33
N GLU A 213 -5.44 -45.60 -9.08
CA GLU A 213 -4.93 -46.87 -9.60
C GLU A 213 -4.48 -47.80 -8.47
N GLN A 214 -3.72 -47.28 -7.50
CA GLN A 214 -3.30 -48.03 -6.31
C GLN A 214 -4.49 -48.51 -5.49
N LYS A 215 -5.49 -47.65 -5.24
CA LYS A 215 -6.72 -48.04 -4.54
C LYS A 215 -7.47 -49.14 -5.27
N LYS A 216 -7.54 -49.07 -6.61
CA LYS A 216 -8.17 -50.10 -7.43
C LYS A 216 -7.39 -51.42 -7.36
N ALA A 217 -6.08 -51.39 -7.52
CA ALA A 217 -5.22 -52.58 -7.43
C ALA A 217 -5.31 -53.24 -6.06
N HIS A 218 -5.33 -52.45 -4.99
CA HIS A 218 -5.51 -52.94 -3.63
C HIS A 218 -6.90 -53.56 -3.44
N TYR A 219 -7.97 -52.93 -3.95
CA TYR A 219 -9.31 -53.50 -3.91
C TYR A 219 -9.39 -54.84 -4.69
N ASP A 220 -8.78 -54.90 -5.88
CA ASP A 220 -8.71 -56.12 -6.69
C ASP A 220 -7.91 -57.23 -5.96
N ALA A 221 -6.83 -56.87 -5.27
CA ALA A 221 -6.05 -57.78 -4.43
C ALA A 221 -6.84 -58.29 -3.22
N GLN A 222 -7.63 -57.43 -2.56
CA GLN A 222 -8.55 -57.84 -1.49
C GLN A 222 -9.61 -58.82 -2.00
N LEU A 223 -10.20 -58.56 -3.17
CA LEU A 223 -11.14 -59.47 -3.81
C LEU A 223 -10.49 -60.82 -4.18
N ALA A 224 -9.23 -60.81 -4.59
CA ALA A 224 -8.48 -62.02 -4.89
C ALA A 224 -8.10 -62.81 -3.61
N SER A 225 -7.76 -62.12 -2.52
CA SER A 225 -7.46 -62.73 -1.21
C SER A 225 -8.70 -63.41 -0.60
N LEU A 226 -9.89 -62.83 -0.77
CA LEU A 226 -11.16 -63.49 -0.40
C LEU A 226 -11.37 -64.83 -1.15
N LYS A 227 -10.80 -64.98 -2.34
CA LYS A 227 -10.85 -66.23 -3.11
C LYS A 227 -9.71 -67.20 -2.73
N ASN A 228 -8.59 -66.71 -2.22
CA ASN A 228 -7.40 -67.49 -1.83
C ASN A 228 -6.77 -66.94 -0.53
N PRO A 229 -6.99 -67.58 0.63
CA PRO A 229 -6.65 -67.02 1.95
C PRO A 229 -5.15 -66.97 2.29
N ASN A 230 -4.27 -67.39 1.38
CA ASN A 230 -2.81 -67.41 1.58
C ASN A 230 -2.06 -66.26 0.89
N VAL A 231 -2.76 -65.28 0.29
CA VAL A 231 -2.11 -64.13 -0.35
C VAL A 231 -1.89 -63.03 0.70
N PRO A 232 -0.64 -62.67 1.04
CA PRO A 232 -0.36 -61.56 1.95
C PRO A 232 -0.80 -60.23 1.31
N ILE A 233 -1.53 -59.43 2.08
CA ILE A 233 -1.98 -58.09 1.69
C ILE A 233 -0.93 -57.10 2.23
N GLU A 234 -0.26 -56.36 1.34
CA GLU A 234 0.63 -55.26 1.76
C GLU A 234 -0.19 -54.10 2.35
N GLU A 235 0.20 -53.61 3.53
CA GLU A 235 -0.67 -52.76 4.37
C GLU A 235 -0.77 -51.29 3.91
N GLN A 236 0.14 -50.76 3.08
CA GLN A 236 0.00 -49.40 2.52
C GLN A 236 0.68 -49.24 1.16
N PRO A 237 0.00 -48.64 0.16
CA PRO A 237 0.67 -48.23 -1.07
C PRO A 237 1.63 -47.08 -0.76
N ALA A 238 2.91 -47.26 -1.09
CA ALA A 238 3.92 -46.20 -0.95
C ALA A 238 3.54 -44.99 -1.83
N ALA A 239 3.64 -43.78 -1.28
CA ALA A 239 3.43 -42.56 -2.05
C ALA A 239 4.54 -42.38 -3.09
N ASP A 240 4.18 -42.08 -4.34
CA ASP A 240 5.16 -41.84 -5.41
C ASP A 240 5.65 -40.37 -5.37
N LEU A 241 6.89 -40.20 -4.91
CA LEU A 241 7.59 -38.92 -4.81
C LEU A 241 7.84 -38.27 -6.18
N ASN A 242 7.76 -39.05 -7.27
CA ASN A 242 7.94 -38.55 -8.63
C ASN A 242 6.83 -37.60 -9.09
N PHE A 243 5.67 -37.62 -8.41
CA PHE A 243 4.55 -36.74 -8.73
C PHE A 243 4.50 -35.48 -7.85
N SER A 244 5.50 -35.25 -6.99
CA SER A 244 5.57 -34.04 -6.16
C SER A 244 6.44 -32.97 -6.84
N MET A 245 5.89 -31.76 -6.98
CA MET A 245 6.63 -30.57 -7.42
C MET A 245 7.79 -30.22 -6.47
N GLU A 246 7.66 -30.55 -5.18
CA GLU A 246 8.67 -30.23 -4.17
C GLU A 246 9.78 -31.29 -4.12
N ALA A 247 9.43 -32.57 -4.31
CA ALA A 247 10.40 -33.66 -4.28
C ALA A 247 11.14 -33.84 -5.61
N SER A 248 10.49 -33.57 -6.74
CA SER A 248 11.08 -33.74 -8.08
C SER A 248 10.67 -32.64 -9.08
N PRO A 249 11.04 -31.38 -8.81
CA PRO A 249 10.59 -30.21 -9.58
C PRO A 249 10.92 -30.31 -11.08
N THR A 250 12.17 -30.63 -11.41
CA THR A 250 12.64 -30.68 -12.81
C THR A 250 11.93 -31.75 -13.62
N MET A 251 11.70 -32.91 -13.02
CA MET A 251 11.01 -34.02 -13.68
C MET A 251 9.55 -33.66 -13.95
N MET A 252 8.86 -33.09 -12.96
CA MET A 252 7.47 -32.67 -13.13
C MET A 252 7.33 -31.54 -14.15
N MET A 253 8.24 -30.56 -14.16
CA MET A 253 8.27 -29.52 -15.19
C MET A 253 8.47 -30.09 -16.59
N LEU A 254 9.36 -31.07 -16.75
CA LEU A 254 9.57 -31.73 -18.04
C LEU A 254 8.33 -32.50 -18.49
N GLN A 255 7.67 -33.23 -17.58
CA GLN A 255 6.42 -33.93 -17.86
C GLN A 255 5.28 -32.97 -18.23
N ASN A 256 5.15 -31.83 -17.51
CA ASN A 256 4.15 -30.82 -17.84
C ASN A 256 4.40 -30.23 -19.24
N ARG A 257 5.65 -29.88 -19.56
CA ARG A 257 6.03 -29.37 -20.89
C ARG A 257 5.72 -30.36 -22.01
N GLN A 258 6.00 -31.64 -21.81
CA GLN A 258 5.65 -32.70 -22.77
C GLN A 258 4.12 -32.84 -22.92
N ASN A 259 3.38 -32.73 -21.83
CA ASN A 259 1.92 -32.78 -21.86
C ASN A 259 1.32 -31.58 -22.61
N GLU A 260 1.85 -30.38 -22.39
CA GLU A 260 1.45 -29.18 -23.13
C GLU A 260 1.71 -29.31 -24.63
N GLN A 261 2.86 -29.85 -25.04
CA GLN A 261 3.15 -30.15 -26.45
C GLN A 261 2.13 -31.13 -27.02
N ARG A 262 1.87 -32.25 -26.32
CA ARG A 262 0.85 -33.23 -26.75
C ARG A 262 -0.55 -32.61 -26.88
N ARG A 263 -0.92 -31.70 -25.96
CA ARG A 263 -2.21 -30.99 -26.01
C ARG A 263 -2.28 -30.03 -27.20
N LYS A 264 -1.19 -29.34 -27.52
CA LYS A 264 -1.09 -28.47 -28.70
C LYS A 264 -1.25 -29.29 -29.98
N ASP A 265 -0.50 -30.37 -30.12
CA ASP A 265 -0.56 -31.26 -31.29
C ASP A 265 -1.96 -31.86 -31.49
N ALA A 266 -2.60 -32.32 -30.39
CA ALA A 266 -3.96 -32.84 -30.43
C ALA A 266 -4.99 -31.76 -30.79
N GLY A 267 -4.78 -30.52 -30.35
CA GLY A 267 -5.60 -29.36 -30.71
C GLY A 267 -5.49 -29.02 -32.20
N GLU A 268 -4.27 -29.00 -32.74
CA GLU A 268 -4.03 -28.80 -34.17
C GLU A 268 -4.64 -29.91 -35.02
N ALA A 269 -4.48 -31.17 -34.62
CA ALA A 269 -5.09 -32.31 -35.32
C ALA A 269 -6.62 -32.21 -35.34
N LYS A 270 -7.26 -31.82 -34.22
CA LYS A 270 -8.70 -31.57 -34.17
C LYS A 270 -9.11 -30.41 -35.06
N ARG A 271 -8.34 -29.30 -35.06
CA ARG A 271 -8.60 -28.15 -35.93
C ARG A 271 -8.49 -28.51 -37.41
N ARG A 272 -7.48 -29.30 -37.79
CA ARG A 272 -7.33 -29.83 -39.16
C ARG A 272 -8.53 -30.70 -39.56
N ARG A 273 -8.93 -31.64 -38.70
CA ARG A 273 -10.13 -32.47 -38.94
C ARG A 273 -11.41 -31.65 -39.07
N LEU A 274 -11.58 -30.59 -38.28
CA LEU A 274 -12.74 -29.71 -38.39
C LEU A 274 -12.73 -28.89 -39.69
N MET A 275 -11.57 -28.39 -40.11
CA MET A 275 -11.41 -27.74 -41.42
C MET A 275 -11.71 -28.71 -42.58
N GLU A 276 -11.28 -29.96 -42.48
CA GLU A 276 -11.58 -30.98 -43.50
C GLU A 276 -13.09 -31.30 -43.58
N MET A 277 -13.81 -31.27 -42.44
CA MET A 277 -15.24 -31.60 -42.39
C MET A 277 -16.16 -30.42 -42.74
N TYR A 278 -15.78 -29.18 -42.40
CA TYR A 278 -16.66 -28.00 -42.48
C TYR A 278 -16.08 -26.84 -43.29
N GLY A 279 -14.85 -26.97 -43.78
CA GLY A 279 -14.20 -25.98 -44.65
C GLY A 279 -14.54 -26.20 -46.12
N SER A 280 -15.76 -25.82 -46.49
CA SER A 280 -16.20 -25.45 -47.84
C SER A 280 -16.79 -24.05 -47.81
#